data_AF-A0A5B1LHH0-F1
#
_entry.id   AF-A0A5B1LHH0-F1
#
_cell.length_a   1.000
_cell.length_b   1.000
_cell.length_c   1.000
_cell.angle_alpha   90.00
_cell.angle_beta   90.00
_cell.angle_gamma   90.00
#
_symmetry.space_group_name_H-M   'P 1'
#
loop_
_entity.id
_entity.type
_entity.pdbx_description
1 polymer ?
#
loop_
_entity_poly.entity_id
_entity_poly.type
_entity_poly.pdbx_seq_one_letter_code
_entity_poly.pdbx_strand_id
1 'polypeptide(L)'
;MTSGVRWLVPLVALLATGCSDPAKPVFPQDPPTQTLATDYDAGLEPSAAVLALVPQAATTLEVTDFDELRLTLGFGALDRSSPEADRAAFWRAVTTAATLSDGMLRPFADQLAAYDFGEDDVAWEASYGDGADGWVIALHDDVPLAQVQKAIDDGVGPLAGAELDTDSYLLTSTTSPDGEESWGALPEVVQLVGQSANATYVDRACLDFDTVFGAGMEAQLAAGPRLAFDALDPLTGFSVALGADLATVRLGEARSDAFDRLRIADVMPAIKPEFGAGYARGVADPSTGRIGYDIQGARAAVELIEDRHLPFAVCGD
;
A
#
# COMPACT_ATOMS: atom_id res chain seq x y z
N MET A 1 -92.91 -3.77 43.44
CA MET A 1 -92.81 -3.35 42.02
C MET A 1 -91.93 -2.12 41.97
N THR A 2 -90.63 -2.30 41.79
CA THR A 2 -89.64 -1.22 41.85
C THR A 2 -88.53 -1.55 40.87
N SER A 3 -88.52 -0.87 39.71
CA SER A 3 -87.40 -0.87 38.77
C SER A 3 -87.19 0.56 38.30
N GLY A 4 -86.21 1.25 38.90
CA GLY A 4 -85.67 2.52 38.44
C GLY A 4 -84.25 2.30 37.95
N VAL A 5 -84.04 2.55 36.66
CA VAL A 5 -82.79 2.32 35.91
C VAL A 5 -81.70 3.28 36.41
N ARG A 6 -80.55 2.72 36.80
CA ARG A 6 -79.33 3.44 37.21
C ARG A 6 -78.44 3.67 35.99
N TRP A 7 -78.07 4.92 35.74
CA TRP A 7 -77.04 5.32 34.80
C TRP A 7 -75.65 5.03 35.39
N LEU A 8 -74.84 4.26 34.67
CA LEU A 8 -73.42 4.02 34.95
C LEU A 8 -72.59 5.14 34.31
N VAL A 9 -71.90 5.92 35.14
CA VAL A 9 -70.84 6.86 34.72
C VAL A 9 -69.52 6.07 34.65
N PRO A 10 -68.76 6.15 33.54
CA PRO A 10 -67.49 5.45 33.44
C PRO A 10 -66.41 6.17 34.26
N LEU A 11 -65.64 5.32 34.96
CA LEU A 11 -64.46 5.62 35.77
C LEU A 11 -63.35 6.20 34.88
N VAL A 12 -62.89 7.42 35.16
CA VAL A 12 -61.70 8.00 34.55
C VAL A 12 -60.47 7.37 35.21
N ALA A 13 -59.70 6.59 34.43
CA ALA A 13 -58.43 6.03 34.85
C ALA A 13 -57.32 7.11 34.76
N LEU A 14 -56.77 7.49 35.92
CA LEU A 14 -55.52 8.24 36.03
C LEU A 14 -54.35 7.32 35.64
N LEU A 15 -53.90 7.39 34.39
CA LEU A 15 -52.62 6.82 33.97
C LEU A 15 -51.51 7.78 34.40
N ALA A 16 -50.74 7.36 35.39
CA ALA A 16 -49.55 8.06 35.86
C ALA A 16 -48.51 8.16 34.73
N THR A 17 -48.08 9.38 34.47
CA THR A 17 -46.99 9.75 33.56
C THR A 17 -45.65 9.25 34.12
N GLY A 18 -45.16 8.11 33.63
CA GLY A 18 -43.77 7.70 33.80
C GLY A 18 -42.91 8.30 32.69
N CYS A 19 -42.43 9.53 32.87
CA CYS A 19 -41.35 10.08 32.04
C CYS A 19 -40.05 9.39 32.48
N SER A 20 -39.56 8.43 31.70
CA SER A 20 -38.18 7.96 31.81
C SER A 20 -37.26 9.09 31.33
N ASP A 21 -36.29 9.48 32.16
CA ASP A 21 -35.23 10.40 31.76
C ASP A 21 -34.57 9.91 30.45
N PRO A 22 -34.30 10.80 29.48
CA PRO A 22 -33.60 10.41 28.26
C PRO A 22 -32.23 9.83 28.64
N ALA A 23 -31.95 8.63 28.14
CA ALA A 23 -30.66 7.98 28.34
C ALA A 23 -29.55 8.96 27.96
N LYS A 24 -28.59 9.18 28.87
CA LYS A 24 -27.43 10.02 28.57
C LYS A 24 -26.73 9.45 27.33
N PRO A 25 -26.42 10.27 26.31
CA PRO A 25 -25.65 9.81 25.16
C PRO A 25 -24.34 9.19 25.66
N VAL A 26 -24.13 7.93 25.33
CA VAL A 26 -22.82 7.30 25.47
C VAL A 26 -22.04 7.70 24.23
N PHE A 27 -21.17 8.68 24.37
CA PHE A 27 -20.22 8.98 23.30
C PHE A 27 -19.19 7.84 23.25
N PRO A 28 -18.90 7.27 22.07
CA PRO A 28 -17.71 6.45 21.90
C PRO A 28 -16.52 7.21 22.47
N GLN A 29 -15.70 6.53 23.29
CA GLN A 29 -14.44 7.14 23.70
C GLN A 29 -13.60 7.33 22.43
N ASP A 30 -12.93 8.48 22.33
CA ASP A 30 -11.95 8.69 21.28
C ASP A 30 -10.99 7.49 21.28
N PRO A 31 -10.71 6.89 20.11
CA PRO A 31 -9.77 5.78 20.05
C PRO A 31 -8.45 6.24 20.69
N PRO A 32 -7.77 5.36 21.44
CA PRO A 32 -6.49 5.70 22.04
C PRO A 32 -5.56 6.24 20.94
N THR A 33 -4.89 7.36 21.22
CA THR A 33 -3.84 7.89 20.35
C THR A 33 -2.85 6.75 20.10
N GLN A 34 -2.81 6.27 18.85
CA GLN A 34 -1.84 5.26 18.47
C GLN A 34 -0.47 5.93 18.54
N THR A 35 0.38 5.45 19.45
CA THR A 35 1.79 5.81 19.42
C THR A 35 2.36 5.27 18.12
N LEU A 36 2.89 6.14 17.27
CA LEU A 36 3.57 5.71 16.05
C LEU A 36 4.76 4.84 16.43
N ALA A 37 4.89 3.69 15.78
CA ALA A 37 6.08 2.85 15.90
C ALA A 37 7.16 3.45 15.01
N THR A 38 8.19 4.02 15.63
CA THR A 38 9.36 4.58 14.94
C THR A 38 10.53 3.60 14.88
N ASP A 39 10.44 2.51 15.65
CA ASP A 39 11.36 1.38 15.59
C ASP A 39 10.88 0.36 14.55
N TYR A 40 11.83 -0.33 13.91
CA TYR A 40 11.52 -1.43 13.00
C TYR A 40 10.82 -2.58 13.74
N ASP A 41 9.72 -3.08 13.16
CA ASP A 41 8.96 -4.23 13.66
C ASP A 41 8.73 -5.24 12.52
N ALA A 42 9.48 -6.33 12.55
CA ALA A 42 9.37 -7.43 11.58
C ALA A 42 8.02 -8.17 11.63
N GLY A 43 7.19 -7.94 12.66
CA GLY A 43 5.85 -8.51 12.77
C GLY A 43 4.79 -7.76 11.97
N LEU A 44 5.10 -6.58 11.44
CA LEU A 44 4.22 -5.81 10.55
C LEU A 44 4.34 -6.31 9.10
N GLU A 45 3.33 -6.00 8.29
CA GLU A 45 3.40 -6.16 6.83
C GLU A 45 4.62 -5.40 6.29
N PRO A 46 5.36 -5.92 5.28
CA PRO A 46 6.60 -5.30 4.79
C PRO A 46 6.46 -3.81 4.43
N SER A 47 5.34 -3.42 3.82
CA SER A 47 5.05 -2.03 3.46
C SER A 47 4.91 -1.09 4.68
N ALA A 48 4.57 -1.63 5.85
CA ALA A 48 4.54 -0.90 7.11
C ALA A 48 5.85 -1.02 7.88
N ALA A 49 6.47 -2.21 7.92
CA ALA A 49 7.72 -2.46 8.63
C ALA A 49 8.86 -1.57 8.11
N VAL A 50 8.96 -1.41 6.78
CA VAL A 50 10.03 -0.64 6.15
C VAL A 50 9.98 0.86 6.48
N LEU A 51 8.83 1.40 6.93
CA LEU A 51 8.69 2.84 7.16
C LEU A 51 9.67 3.41 8.19
N ALA A 52 10.06 2.61 9.19
CA ALA A 52 11.08 2.97 10.17
C ALA A 52 12.49 3.15 9.56
N LEU A 53 12.70 2.62 8.36
CA LEU A 53 13.99 2.58 7.66
C LEU A 53 14.07 3.57 6.49
N VAL A 54 12.95 4.17 6.09
CA VAL A 54 12.89 5.12 4.97
C VAL A 54 13.12 6.56 5.48
N PRO A 55 14.14 7.28 5.01
CA PRO A 55 14.37 8.67 5.41
C PRO A 55 13.22 9.59 5.01
N GLN A 56 12.87 10.58 5.85
CA GLN A 56 11.86 11.60 5.55
C GLN A 56 12.11 12.42 4.29
N ALA A 57 13.34 12.43 3.77
CA ALA A 57 13.67 13.12 2.52
C ALA A 57 13.21 12.36 1.26
N ALA A 58 13.03 11.03 1.33
CA ALA A 58 12.47 10.26 0.23
C ALA A 58 11.00 10.64 0.01
N THR A 59 10.53 10.54 -1.23
CA THR A 59 9.13 10.82 -1.59
C THR A 59 8.42 9.61 -2.20
N THR A 60 9.16 8.63 -2.71
CA THR A 60 8.63 7.38 -3.26
C THR A 60 9.17 6.17 -2.51
N LEU A 61 8.35 5.11 -2.44
CA LEU A 61 8.69 3.82 -1.86
C LEU A 61 8.01 2.72 -2.66
N GLU A 62 8.78 1.71 -3.03
CA GLU A 62 8.36 0.48 -3.68
C GLU A 62 8.75 -0.68 -2.78
N VAL A 63 7.81 -1.59 -2.53
CA VAL A 63 8.04 -2.79 -1.72
C VAL A 63 7.54 -3.99 -2.51
N THR A 64 8.33 -5.06 -2.57
CA THR A 64 7.94 -6.35 -3.13
C THR A 64 8.09 -7.41 -2.05
N ASP A 65 7.00 -8.13 -1.77
CA ASP A 65 6.95 -9.23 -0.81
C ASP A 65 7.02 -10.56 -1.56
N PHE A 66 8.19 -11.20 -1.53
CA PHE A 66 8.41 -12.47 -2.21
C PHE A 66 7.73 -13.64 -1.50
N ASP A 67 7.51 -13.56 -0.18
CA ASP A 67 6.79 -14.59 0.55
C ASP A 67 5.29 -14.57 0.21
N GLU A 68 4.68 -13.38 0.12
CA GLU A 68 3.31 -13.24 -0.39
C GLU A 68 3.21 -13.66 -1.87
N LEU A 69 4.19 -13.31 -2.71
CA LEU A 69 4.25 -13.82 -4.09
C LEU A 69 4.34 -15.34 -4.15
N ARG A 70 5.14 -15.98 -3.29
CA ARG A 70 5.19 -17.45 -3.19
C ARG A 70 3.81 -18.00 -2.85
N LEU A 71 3.10 -17.40 -1.89
CA LEU A 71 1.74 -17.82 -1.52
C LEU A 71 0.75 -17.67 -2.68
N THR A 72 0.69 -16.47 -3.29
CA THR A 72 -0.30 -16.14 -4.33
C THR A 72 -0.07 -16.89 -5.63
N LEU A 73 1.19 -17.17 -5.99
CA LEU A 73 1.54 -17.93 -7.19
C LEU A 73 1.50 -19.46 -6.98
N GLY A 74 1.19 -19.93 -5.76
CA GLY A 74 1.06 -21.36 -5.45
C GLY A 74 2.38 -22.07 -5.16
N PHE A 75 3.42 -21.33 -4.78
CA PHE A 75 4.76 -21.78 -4.39
C PHE A 75 5.02 -21.64 -2.88
N GLY A 76 3.98 -21.53 -2.03
CA GLY A 76 4.13 -21.28 -0.59
C GLY A 76 4.88 -22.35 0.23
N ALA A 77 5.23 -23.49 -0.37
CA ALA A 77 6.07 -24.52 0.26
C ALA A 77 7.52 -24.51 -0.25
N LEU A 78 7.86 -23.54 -1.12
CA LEU A 78 9.18 -23.42 -1.71
C LEU A 78 10.15 -22.80 -0.72
N ASP A 79 11.32 -23.42 -0.61
CA ASP A 79 12.43 -22.97 0.24
C ASP A 79 13.78 -23.17 -0.48
N ARG A 80 14.88 -22.75 0.14
CA ARG A 80 16.23 -22.92 -0.40
C ARG A 80 16.64 -24.37 -0.66
N SER A 81 16.01 -25.33 0.01
CA SER A 81 16.29 -26.77 -0.14
C SER A 81 15.52 -27.42 -1.29
N SER A 82 14.51 -26.72 -1.81
CA SER A 82 13.65 -27.17 -2.90
C SER A 82 14.45 -27.37 -4.20
N PRO A 83 14.03 -28.25 -5.12
CA PRO A 83 14.72 -28.46 -6.38
C PRO A 83 14.92 -27.18 -7.20
N GLU A 84 16.09 -27.02 -7.82
CA GLU A 84 16.43 -25.85 -8.64
C GLU A 84 15.37 -25.56 -9.73
N ALA A 85 14.81 -26.61 -10.34
CA ALA A 85 13.77 -26.46 -11.35
C ALA A 85 12.47 -25.83 -10.82
N ASP A 86 12.13 -26.08 -9.55
CA ASP A 86 10.94 -25.52 -8.90
C ASP A 86 11.19 -24.05 -8.53
N ARG A 87 12.37 -23.73 -8.00
CA ARG A 87 12.79 -22.35 -7.73
C ARG A 87 12.84 -21.52 -9.02
N ALA A 88 13.39 -22.08 -10.09
CA ALA A 88 13.38 -21.46 -11.41
C ALA A 88 11.96 -21.35 -12.03
N ALA A 89 11.00 -22.18 -11.61
CA ALA A 89 9.60 -22.02 -12.02
C ALA A 89 8.94 -20.84 -11.30
N PHE A 90 9.17 -20.67 -10.00
CA PHE A 90 8.74 -19.50 -9.24
C PHE A 90 9.25 -18.21 -9.87
N TRP A 91 10.55 -18.09 -10.11
CA TRP A 91 11.14 -16.88 -10.69
C TRP A 91 10.66 -16.55 -12.11
N ARG A 92 10.25 -17.55 -12.89
CA ARG A 92 9.59 -17.29 -14.18
C ARG A 92 8.17 -16.75 -13.98
N ALA A 93 7.43 -17.25 -12.99
CA ALA A 93 6.09 -16.75 -12.68
C ALA A 93 6.12 -15.30 -12.17
N VAL A 94 7.11 -14.93 -11.36
CA VAL A 94 7.32 -13.56 -10.85
C VAL A 94 7.35 -12.54 -12.00
N THR A 95 8.04 -12.82 -13.12
CA THR A 95 8.12 -11.91 -14.28
C THR A 95 6.79 -11.60 -14.97
N THR A 96 5.72 -12.30 -14.60
CA THR A 96 4.36 -12.10 -15.10
C THR A 96 3.37 -11.68 -14.03
N ALA A 97 3.81 -11.60 -12.76
CA ALA A 97 3.01 -11.19 -11.63
C ALA A 97 2.97 -9.66 -11.49
N ALA A 98 2.07 -9.16 -10.64
CA ALA A 98 1.99 -7.75 -10.31
C ALA A 98 3.02 -7.47 -9.20
N THR A 99 4.26 -7.20 -9.60
CA THR A 99 5.41 -6.95 -8.73
C THR A 99 6.12 -5.66 -9.13
N LEU A 100 6.74 -4.97 -8.18
CA LEU A 100 7.51 -3.74 -8.43
C LEU A 100 9.01 -4.02 -8.55
N SER A 101 9.44 -5.21 -8.18
CA SER A 101 10.78 -5.70 -8.44
C SER A 101 10.76 -7.16 -8.89
N ASP A 102 11.72 -7.48 -9.76
CA ASP A 102 11.98 -8.84 -10.22
C ASP A 102 12.99 -9.60 -9.35
N GLY A 103 13.57 -8.94 -8.33
CA GLY A 103 14.58 -9.47 -7.41
C GLY A 103 15.96 -8.82 -7.60
N MET A 104 16.41 -8.03 -6.62
CA MET A 104 17.61 -7.20 -6.71
C MET A 104 18.92 -8.00 -6.80
N LEU A 105 18.98 -9.16 -6.15
CA LEU A 105 20.16 -10.02 -6.07
C LEU A 105 20.25 -10.99 -7.25
N ARG A 106 19.15 -11.25 -7.98
CA ARG A 106 19.13 -12.18 -9.12
C ARG A 106 20.18 -11.93 -10.20
N PRO A 107 20.45 -10.68 -10.63
CA PRO A 107 21.50 -10.44 -11.63
C PRO A 107 22.91 -10.88 -11.17
N PHE A 108 23.08 -11.13 -9.87
CA PHE A 108 24.35 -11.50 -9.23
C PHE A 108 24.36 -12.93 -8.69
N ALA A 109 23.37 -13.76 -9.02
CA ALA A 109 23.21 -15.11 -8.50
C ALA A 109 24.49 -15.98 -8.63
N ASP A 110 25.19 -15.90 -9.77
CA ASP A 110 26.43 -16.65 -9.99
C ASP A 110 27.56 -16.24 -9.03
N GLN A 111 27.63 -14.95 -8.66
CA GLN A 111 28.61 -14.45 -7.70
C GLN A 111 28.22 -14.83 -6.27
N LEU A 112 26.94 -14.69 -5.94
CA LEU A 112 26.38 -14.97 -4.63
C LEU A 112 26.39 -16.46 -4.28
N ALA A 113 26.36 -17.35 -5.28
CA ALA A 113 26.50 -18.80 -5.08
C ALA A 113 27.77 -19.21 -4.32
N ALA A 114 28.85 -18.40 -4.38
CA ALA A 114 30.07 -18.65 -3.61
C ALA A 114 29.90 -18.42 -2.09
N TYR A 115 28.81 -17.79 -1.68
CA TYR A 115 28.48 -17.38 -0.31
C TYR A 115 27.27 -18.15 0.24
N ASP A 116 26.71 -19.12 -0.50
CA ASP A 116 25.60 -19.98 -0.03
C ASP A 116 24.34 -19.19 0.40
N PHE A 117 24.08 -18.07 -0.29
CA PHE A 117 22.81 -17.33 -0.25
C PHE A 117 22.53 -16.66 -1.61
N GLY A 118 21.30 -16.20 -1.82
CA GLY A 118 20.90 -15.43 -3.00
C GLY A 118 19.47 -14.93 -2.90
N GLU A 119 18.85 -14.66 -4.05
CA GLU A 119 17.47 -14.15 -4.10
C GLU A 119 16.45 -15.09 -3.46
N ASP A 120 16.68 -16.41 -3.52
CA ASP A 120 15.77 -17.40 -2.94
C ASP A 120 15.61 -17.23 -1.41
N ASP A 121 16.58 -16.57 -0.77
CA ASP A 121 16.66 -16.31 0.67
C ASP A 121 16.09 -14.94 1.08
N VAL A 122 15.54 -14.18 0.12
CA VAL A 122 14.90 -12.87 0.37
C VAL A 122 13.42 -13.08 0.69
N ALA A 123 12.99 -12.52 1.82
CA ALA A 123 11.59 -12.47 2.24
C ALA A 123 10.85 -11.34 1.51
N TRP A 124 11.40 -10.14 1.57
CA TRP A 124 10.91 -8.96 0.87
C TRP A 124 12.05 -7.99 0.60
N GLU A 125 11.85 -7.12 -0.38
CA GLU A 125 12.76 -6.02 -0.67
C GLU A 125 12.01 -4.72 -0.93
N ALA A 126 12.70 -3.61 -0.71
CA ALA A 126 12.17 -2.29 -0.92
C ALA A 126 13.21 -1.35 -1.53
N SER A 127 12.76 -0.45 -2.39
CA SER A 127 13.50 0.69 -2.90
C SER A 127 12.76 1.98 -2.57
N TYR A 128 13.49 3.02 -2.20
CA TYR A 128 12.95 4.36 -2.00
C TYR A 128 13.80 5.37 -2.77
N GLY A 129 13.18 6.47 -3.16
CA GLY A 129 13.81 7.46 -4.03
C GLY A 129 13.22 8.85 -3.94
N ASP A 130 13.67 9.69 -4.88
CA ASP A 130 13.18 11.05 -5.12
C ASP A 130 13.35 11.93 -3.87
N GLY A 131 14.60 12.34 -3.61
CA GLY A 131 15.00 13.21 -2.50
C GLY A 131 16.03 12.55 -1.58
N ALA A 132 15.89 11.24 -1.35
CA ALA A 132 16.91 10.34 -0.83
C ALA A 132 16.71 8.97 -1.47
N ASP A 133 17.79 8.36 -1.96
CA ASP A 133 17.72 7.09 -2.69
C ASP A 133 18.37 5.96 -1.89
N GLY A 134 17.74 4.80 -1.88
CA GLY A 134 18.28 3.62 -1.22
C GLY A 134 17.37 2.41 -1.31
N TRP A 135 17.81 1.32 -0.69
CA TRP A 135 17.08 0.06 -0.65
C TRP A 135 17.25 -0.67 0.69
N VAL A 136 16.29 -1.55 0.97
CA VAL A 136 16.27 -2.47 2.11
C VAL A 136 15.93 -3.87 1.60
N ILE A 137 16.66 -4.88 2.04
CA ILE A 137 16.36 -6.29 1.79
C ILE A 137 16.21 -6.99 3.14
N ALA A 138 15.08 -7.66 3.34
CA ALA A 138 14.91 -8.57 4.46
C ALA A 138 15.20 -10.01 4.03
N LEU A 139 16.12 -10.64 4.75
CA LEU A 139 16.50 -12.02 4.57
C LEU A 139 15.64 -12.94 5.45
N HIS A 140 15.47 -14.19 5.04
CA HIS A 140 14.93 -15.22 5.92
C HIS A 140 15.86 -15.46 7.14
N ASP A 141 15.29 -15.94 8.24
CA ASP A 141 15.97 -16.08 9.53
C ASP A 141 16.96 -17.26 9.58
N ASP A 142 17.00 -18.11 8.55
CA ASP A 142 17.92 -19.24 8.41
C ASP A 142 19.16 -18.93 7.56
N VAL A 143 19.28 -17.69 7.05
CA VAL A 143 20.37 -17.27 6.17
C VAL A 143 21.71 -17.20 6.92
N PRO A 144 22.82 -17.73 6.35
CA PRO A 144 24.12 -17.68 7.00
C PRO A 144 24.72 -16.25 6.96
N LEU A 145 24.36 -15.41 7.93
CA LEU A 145 24.75 -13.99 7.99
C LEU A 145 26.26 -13.74 7.93
N ALA A 146 27.09 -14.68 8.38
CA ALA A 146 28.54 -14.58 8.24
C ALA A 146 29.00 -14.59 6.77
N GLN A 147 28.29 -15.32 5.90
CA GLN A 147 28.57 -15.32 4.47
C GLN A 147 28.00 -14.07 3.78
N VAL A 148 26.86 -13.57 4.25
CA VAL A 148 26.29 -12.29 3.80
C VAL A 148 27.28 -11.15 4.07
N GLN A 149 27.79 -11.04 5.30
CA GLN A 149 28.82 -10.06 5.65
C GLN A 149 30.07 -10.21 4.77
N LYS A 150 30.48 -11.44 4.47
CA LYS A 150 31.62 -11.68 3.59
C LYS A 150 31.35 -11.18 2.16
N ALA A 151 30.15 -11.36 1.62
CA ALA A 151 29.79 -10.84 0.29
C ALA A 151 29.75 -9.31 0.24
N ILE A 152 29.31 -8.67 1.33
CA ILE A 152 29.41 -7.20 1.50
C ILE A 152 30.88 -6.76 1.48
N ASP A 153 31.73 -7.39 2.30
CA ASP A 153 33.16 -7.06 2.41
C ASP A 153 33.90 -7.26 1.08
N ASP A 154 33.52 -8.28 0.32
CA ASP A 154 34.08 -8.59 -1.00
C ASP A 154 33.47 -7.71 -2.12
N GLY A 155 32.44 -6.89 -1.82
CA GLY A 155 31.86 -5.92 -2.74
C GLY A 155 31.00 -6.54 -3.85
N VAL A 156 30.22 -7.58 -3.54
CA VAL A 156 29.41 -8.29 -4.54
C VAL A 156 28.17 -7.49 -4.94
N GLY A 157 28.13 -7.06 -6.20
CA GLY A 157 26.94 -6.44 -6.80
C GLY A 157 26.40 -5.25 -6.01
N PRO A 158 25.09 -5.20 -5.69
CA PRO A 158 24.49 -4.09 -4.95
C PRO A 158 24.93 -4.06 -3.49
N LEU A 159 25.48 -5.15 -2.94
CA LEU A 159 25.89 -5.26 -1.55
C LEU A 159 27.17 -4.49 -1.22
N ALA A 160 27.86 -3.95 -2.23
CA ALA A 160 29.08 -3.18 -2.03
C ALA A 160 28.80 -1.91 -1.20
N GLY A 161 29.24 -1.91 0.05
CA GLY A 161 29.01 -0.82 0.99
C GLY A 161 27.66 -0.85 1.69
N ALA A 162 26.89 -1.93 1.57
CA ALA A 162 25.68 -2.14 2.34
C ALA A 162 25.98 -2.37 3.84
N GLU A 163 25.00 -2.07 4.68
CA GLU A 163 25.03 -2.38 6.11
C GLU A 163 24.19 -3.63 6.38
N LEU A 164 24.66 -4.49 7.29
CA LEU A 164 23.94 -5.69 7.74
C LEU A 164 23.52 -5.49 9.19
N ASP A 165 22.21 -5.45 9.44
CA ASP A 165 21.64 -5.61 10.77
C ASP A 165 21.41 -7.11 11.03
N THR A 166 22.27 -7.68 11.87
CA THR A 166 22.22 -9.11 12.19
C THR A 166 21.09 -9.50 13.12
N ASP A 167 20.56 -8.56 13.90
CA ASP A 167 19.47 -8.85 14.83
C ASP A 167 18.13 -8.91 14.09
N SER A 168 17.98 -8.10 13.04
CA SER A 168 16.75 -7.99 12.23
C SER A 168 16.80 -8.73 10.89
N TYR A 169 17.94 -9.32 10.52
CA TYR A 169 18.18 -9.95 9.20
C TYR A 169 17.96 -8.98 8.02
N LEU A 170 18.39 -7.73 8.20
CA LEU A 170 18.21 -6.68 7.20
C LEU A 170 19.53 -6.28 6.55
N LEU A 171 19.47 -6.02 5.25
CA LEU A 171 20.50 -5.35 4.48
C LEU A 171 19.99 -3.98 4.04
N THR A 172 20.79 -2.94 4.21
CA THR A 172 20.45 -1.59 3.74
C THR A 172 21.56 -0.98 2.89
N SER A 173 21.21 -0.21 1.87
CA SER A 173 22.18 0.49 1.03
C SER A 173 22.85 1.69 1.70
N THR A 174 22.20 2.22 2.73
CA THR A 174 22.60 3.40 3.48
C THR A 174 22.33 3.17 4.95
N THR A 175 23.00 3.95 5.80
CA THR A 175 22.70 3.96 7.23
C THR A 175 21.23 4.28 7.48
N SER A 176 20.57 3.48 8.30
CA SER A 176 19.17 3.71 8.69
C SER A 176 19.01 5.07 9.39
N PRO A 177 17.92 5.81 9.11
CA PRO A 177 17.64 7.06 9.81
C PRO A 177 17.34 6.79 11.29
N ASP A 178 17.46 7.84 12.11
CA ASP A 178 16.86 7.82 13.44
C ASP A 178 15.32 7.70 13.29
N GLY A 179 14.65 7.01 14.22
CA GLY A 179 13.22 6.71 14.09
C GLY A 179 12.32 7.95 13.89
N GLU A 180 12.66 9.08 14.51
CA GLU A 180 11.96 10.37 14.35
C GLU A 180 12.24 11.07 13.01
N GLU A 181 13.28 10.65 12.28
CA GLU A 181 13.67 11.13 10.94
C GLU A 181 13.22 10.15 9.84
N SER A 182 12.46 9.12 10.20
CA SER A 182 11.91 8.11 9.30
C SER A 182 10.47 8.43 8.85
N TRP A 183 9.99 7.72 7.83
CA TRP A 183 8.57 7.74 7.45
C TRP A 183 7.67 7.13 8.53
N GLY A 184 8.19 6.27 9.42
CA GLY A 184 7.46 5.71 10.55
C GLY A 184 6.92 6.77 11.51
N ALA A 185 7.55 7.95 11.55
CA ALA A 185 7.11 9.10 12.34
C ALA A 185 6.04 9.96 11.66
N LEU A 186 5.59 9.63 10.44
CA LEU A 186 4.63 10.42 9.65
C LEU A 186 3.23 9.77 9.66
N PRO A 187 2.26 10.25 10.46
CA PRO A 187 0.93 9.66 10.53
C PRO A 187 0.24 9.54 9.17
N GLU A 188 0.42 10.55 8.31
CA GLU A 188 -0.18 10.62 6.98
C GLU A 188 0.34 9.56 6.01
N VAL A 189 1.54 9.00 6.26
CA VAL A 189 2.13 7.91 5.48
C VAL A 189 1.77 6.55 6.08
N VAL A 190 1.83 6.43 7.41
CA VAL A 190 1.50 5.18 8.13
C VAL A 190 0.10 4.67 7.78
N GLN A 191 -0.89 5.57 7.63
CA GLN A 191 -2.25 5.19 7.21
C GLN A 191 -2.36 4.63 5.78
N LEU A 192 -1.37 4.87 4.92
CA LEU A 192 -1.37 4.45 3.51
C LEU A 192 -0.87 3.02 3.31
N VAL A 193 -0.31 2.36 4.34
CA VAL A 193 0.32 1.04 4.20
C VAL A 193 -0.27 0.00 5.15
N GLY A 194 0.34 -1.18 5.22
CA GLY A 194 -0.02 -2.22 6.17
C GLY A 194 -1.12 -3.17 5.68
N GLN A 195 -1.34 -3.25 4.37
CA GLN A 195 -2.19 -4.28 3.75
C GLN A 195 -1.29 -5.34 3.11
N SER A 196 -1.63 -6.61 3.31
CA SER A 196 -0.96 -7.72 2.63
C SER A 196 -1.16 -7.62 1.12
N ALA A 197 -0.06 -7.68 0.38
CA ALA A 197 0.01 -7.51 -1.06
C ALA A 197 1.33 -8.07 -1.59
N ASN A 198 1.35 -8.51 -2.85
CA ASN A 198 2.58 -8.93 -3.54
C ASN A 198 3.57 -7.77 -3.66
N ALA A 199 3.06 -6.56 -3.89
CA ALA A 199 3.87 -5.35 -3.94
C ALA A 199 3.06 -4.12 -3.50
N THR A 200 3.75 -3.10 -2.99
CA THR A 200 3.14 -1.83 -2.59
C THR A 200 3.98 -0.66 -3.10
N TYR A 201 3.36 0.24 -3.85
CA TYR A 201 3.91 1.54 -4.22
C TYR A 201 3.34 2.63 -3.30
N VAL A 202 4.14 3.58 -2.86
CA VAL A 202 3.74 4.74 -2.07
C VAL A 202 4.39 5.98 -2.65
N ASP A 203 3.61 7.04 -2.80
CA ASP A 203 4.08 8.37 -3.16
C ASP A 203 3.55 9.38 -2.13
N ARG A 204 4.44 10.22 -1.61
CA ARG A 204 4.13 11.27 -0.65
C ARG A 204 3.69 12.59 -1.31
N ALA A 205 3.39 12.55 -2.59
CA ALA A 205 2.78 13.62 -3.34
C ALA A 205 1.62 13.09 -4.21
N CYS A 206 0.77 14.01 -4.63
CA CYS A 206 -0.10 13.76 -5.78
C CYS A 206 0.69 13.88 -7.09
N LEU A 207 0.08 13.46 -8.19
CA LEU A 207 0.68 13.53 -9.51
C LEU A 207 0.21 14.78 -10.26
N ASP A 208 1.15 15.53 -10.84
CA ASP A 208 0.82 16.63 -11.72
C ASP A 208 -0.02 16.14 -12.92
N PHE A 209 -1.01 16.92 -13.33
CA PHE A 209 -1.92 16.54 -14.42
C PHE A 209 -1.17 16.14 -15.70
N ASP A 210 -0.23 16.98 -16.11
CA ASP A 210 0.55 16.80 -17.33
C ASP A 210 1.55 15.64 -17.24
N THR A 211 1.91 15.19 -16.03
CA THR A 211 2.66 13.94 -15.82
C THR A 211 1.76 12.74 -16.11
N VAL A 212 0.53 12.75 -15.61
CA VAL A 212 -0.41 11.63 -15.77
C VAL A 212 -0.97 11.52 -17.19
N PHE A 213 -1.35 12.65 -17.80
CA PHE A 213 -2.09 12.68 -19.07
C PHE A 213 -1.29 13.21 -20.26
N GLY A 214 -0.05 13.64 -20.03
CA GLY A 214 0.86 14.16 -21.04
C GLY A 214 0.95 15.69 -21.06
N ALA A 215 2.12 16.18 -21.47
CA ALA A 215 2.46 17.61 -21.40
C ALA A 215 1.48 18.52 -22.18
N GLY A 216 1.04 19.59 -21.52
CA GLY A 216 0.15 20.61 -22.06
C GLY A 216 -1.30 20.17 -22.22
N MET A 217 -1.69 18.99 -21.72
CA MET A 217 -3.03 18.46 -21.87
C MET A 217 -4.03 19.14 -20.94
N GLU A 218 -3.58 19.61 -19.77
CA GLU A 218 -4.48 20.27 -18.82
C GLU A 218 -5.11 21.53 -19.43
N ALA A 219 -4.30 22.37 -20.08
CA ALA A 219 -4.74 23.59 -20.75
C ALA A 219 -5.70 23.34 -21.92
N GLN A 220 -5.76 22.10 -22.42
CA GLN A 220 -6.60 21.67 -23.53
C GLN A 220 -7.89 20.98 -23.08
N LEU A 221 -8.13 20.85 -21.77
CA LEU A 221 -9.34 20.21 -21.25
C LEU A 221 -10.61 20.93 -21.72
N ALA A 222 -11.53 20.14 -22.25
CA ALA A 222 -12.89 20.60 -22.51
C ALA A 222 -13.62 20.90 -21.19
N ALA A 223 -14.72 21.66 -21.25
CA ALA A 223 -15.45 22.10 -20.06
C ALA A 223 -15.94 20.96 -19.15
N GLY A 224 -16.38 19.83 -19.71
CA GLY A 224 -16.84 18.66 -18.94
C GLY A 224 -15.71 18.02 -18.12
N PRO A 225 -14.63 17.55 -18.76
CA PRO A 225 -13.44 17.04 -18.07
C PRO A 225 -12.85 18.06 -17.09
N ARG A 226 -12.78 19.34 -17.45
CA ARG A 226 -12.33 20.40 -16.53
C ARG A 226 -13.15 20.44 -15.24
N LEU A 227 -14.49 20.42 -15.34
CA LEU A 227 -15.35 20.38 -14.15
C LEU A 227 -15.14 19.13 -13.29
N ALA A 228 -14.80 17.99 -13.89
CA ALA A 228 -14.50 16.76 -13.13
C ALA A 228 -13.15 16.86 -12.42
N PHE A 229 -12.15 17.50 -13.04
CA PHE A 229 -10.85 17.77 -12.43
C PHE A 229 -10.94 18.79 -11.28
N ASP A 230 -11.64 19.89 -11.50
CA ASP A 230 -11.82 20.95 -10.50
C ASP A 230 -12.68 20.51 -9.30
N ALA A 231 -13.29 19.32 -9.36
CA ALA A 231 -14.07 18.73 -8.28
C ALA A 231 -13.24 17.81 -7.36
N LEU A 232 -11.97 17.57 -7.66
CA LEU A 232 -11.10 16.73 -6.86
C LEU A 232 -10.61 17.49 -5.62
N ASP A 233 -10.70 16.85 -4.46
CA ASP A 233 -10.13 17.39 -3.23
C ASP A 233 -8.59 17.28 -3.29
N PRO A 234 -7.83 18.17 -2.63
CA PRO A 234 -6.38 18.04 -2.53
C PRO A 234 -5.92 16.65 -2.06
N LEU A 235 -4.80 16.18 -2.59
CA LEU A 235 -4.20 14.89 -2.26
C LEU A 235 -2.75 15.10 -1.83
N THR A 236 -2.40 14.63 -0.64
CA THR A 236 -1.07 14.79 -0.05
C THR A 236 -0.18 13.56 -0.20
N GLY A 237 -0.70 12.47 -0.77
CA GLY A 237 0.01 11.21 -0.96
C GLY A 237 -0.96 10.05 -1.17
N PHE A 238 -0.48 8.96 -1.74
CA PHE A 238 -1.27 7.78 -2.03
C PHE A 238 -0.41 6.51 -1.98
N SER A 239 -1.08 5.36 -1.95
CA SER A 239 -0.43 4.08 -2.18
C SER A 239 -1.24 3.19 -3.11
N VAL A 240 -0.57 2.23 -3.73
CA VAL A 240 -1.16 1.16 -4.55
C VAL A 240 -0.60 -0.18 -4.07
N ALA A 241 -1.45 -0.97 -3.41
CA ALA A 241 -1.13 -2.33 -2.98
C ALA A 241 -1.63 -3.32 -4.06
N LEU A 242 -0.69 -4.02 -4.71
CA LEU A 242 -0.94 -5.00 -5.77
C LEU A 242 -1.02 -6.41 -5.19
N GLY A 243 -2.21 -7.01 -5.19
CA GLY A 243 -2.40 -8.44 -4.91
C GLY A 243 -2.31 -9.30 -6.17
N ALA A 244 -2.84 -10.52 -6.10
CA ALA A 244 -2.90 -11.42 -7.26
C ALA A 244 -3.85 -10.90 -8.36
N ASP A 245 -5.10 -10.63 -7.99
CA ASP A 245 -6.17 -10.22 -8.92
C ASP A 245 -6.78 -8.85 -8.57
N LEU A 246 -6.37 -8.24 -7.46
CA LEU A 246 -6.93 -7.01 -6.90
C LEU A 246 -5.82 -6.01 -6.60
N ALA A 247 -5.99 -4.77 -7.06
CA ALA A 247 -5.20 -3.63 -6.63
C ALA A 247 -6.02 -2.77 -5.67
N THR A 248 -5.44 -2.37 -4.54
CA THR A 248 -6.08 -1.47 -3.57
C THR A 248 -5.31 -0.17 -3.50
N VAL A 249 -5.97 0.92 -3.87
CA VAL A 249 -5.47 2.28 -3.72
C VAL A 249 -5.90 2.82 -2.36
N ARG A 250 -5.00 3.50 -1.65
CA ARG A 250 -5.33 4.31 -0.46
C ARG A 250 -4.97 5.77 -0.72
N LEU A 251 -5.89 6.66 -0.37
CA LEU A 251 -5.78 8.11 -0.60
C LEU A 251 -5.82 8.92 0.71
N GLY A 252 -5.68 8.25 1.87
CA GLY A 252 -5.99 8.80 3.20
C GLY A 252 -7.47 8.65 3.57
N GLU A 253 -7.81 8.79 4.85
CA GLU A 253 -9.20 8.59 5.32
C GLU A 253 -10.17 9.70 4.85
N ALA A 254 -11.48 9.42 4.91
CA ALA A 254 -12.56 10.39 4.70
C ALA A 254 -12.49 11.20 3.39
N ARG A 255 -12.43 10.51 2.25
CA ARG A 255 -12.32 11.07 0.90
C ARG A 255 -13.67 11.21 0.19
N SER A 256 -14.30 12.37 0.30
CA SER A 256 -15.54 12.69 -0.41
C SER A 256 -15.42 12.52 -1.93
N ASP A 257 -14.26 12.86 -2.48
CA ASP A 257 -13.93 12.80 -3.91
C ASP A 257 -13.54 11.40 -4.43
N ALA A 258 -13.57 10.35 -3.59
CA ALA A 258 -13.12 9.01 -4.02
C ALA A 258 -13.92 8.45 -5.22
N PHE A 259 -15.22 8.78 -5.32
CA PHE A 259 -16.03 8.40 -6.49
C PHE A 259 -15.66 9.17 -7.75
N ASP A 260 -15.19 10.41 -7.63
CA ASP A 260 -14.75 11.24 -8.76
C ASP A 260 -13.37 10.79 -9.23
N ARG A 261 -12.45 10.52 -8.30
CA ARG A 261 -11.14 9.90 -8.58
C ARG A 261 -11.27 8.53 -9.25
N LEU A 262 -12.22 7.71 -8.84
CA LEU A 262 -12.49 6.43 -9.49
C LEU A 262 -12.86 6.58 -10.98
N ARG A 263 -13.61 7.64 -11.33
CA ARG A 263 -14.13 7.86 -12.70
C ARG A 263 -13.24 8.76 -13.54
N ILE A 264 -12.17 9.32 -12.98
CA ILE A 264 -11.37 10.34 -13.64
C ILE A 264 -10.76 9.81 -14.95
N ALA A 265 -10.36 8.54 -14.98
CA ALA A 265 -9.87 7.87 -16.19
C ALA A 265 -10.91 7.77 -17.32
N ASP A 266 -12.20 7.76 -17.01
CA ASP A 266 -13.28 7.63 -18.00
C ASP A 266 -13.56 8.94 -18.76
N VAL A 267 -13.19 10.08 -18.16
CA VAL A 267 -13.53 11.41 -18.66
C VAL A 267 -12.29 12.21 -19.08
N MET A 268 -11.09 11.75 -18.73
CA MET A 268 -9.83 12.40 -19.05
C MET A 268 -9.24 11.97 -20.39
N PRO A 269 -8.22 12.69 -20.91
CA PRO A 269 -7.51 12.26 -22.10
C PRO A 269 -6.95 10.84 -21.96
N ALA A 270 -6.86 10.13 -23.09
CA ALA A 270 -6.32 8.78 -23.12
C ALA A 270 -4.81 8.78 -22.77
N ILE A 271 -4.42 7.85 -21.91
CA ILE A 271 -3.04 7.58 -21.50
C ILE A 271 -2.51 6.31 -22.20
N LYS A 272 -1.19 6.12 -22.19
CA LYS A 272 -0.54 4.93 -22.76
C LYS A 272 0.43 4.31 -21.74
N PRO A 273 0.27 3.03 -21.36
CA PRO A 273 -0.86 2.15 -21.70
C PRO A 273 -2.21 2.72 -21.23
N GLU A 274 -3.32 2.29 -21.83
CA GLU A 274 -4.64 2.71 -21.36
C GLU A 274 -4.85 2.23 -19.91
N PHE A 275 -5.46 3.05 -19.04
CA PHE A 275 -5.72 2.66 -17.65
C PHE A 275 -6.45 1.30 -17.55
N GLY A 276 -7.41 1.08 -18.45
CA GLY A 276 -8.19 -0.16 -18.58
C GLY A 276 -7.38 -1.42 -18.92
N ALA A 277 -6.13 -1.28 -19.40
CA ALA A 277 -5.25 -2.41 -19.65
C ALA A 277 -4.67 -2.99 -18.35
N GLY A 278 -4.47 -2.15 -17.34
CA GLY A 278 -4.00 -2.55 -16.02
C GLY A 278 -5.16 -2.82 -15.05
N TYR A 279 -6.14 -1.91 -15.00
CA TYR A 279 -7.15 -1.87 -13.95
C TYR A 279 -8.58 -1.80 -14.50
N ALA A 280 -9.52 -2.52 -13.90
CA ALA A 280 -10.93 -2.46 -14.27
C ALA A 280 -11.87 -2.58 -13.07
N ARG A 281 -13.17 -2.37 -13.33
CA ARG A 281 -14.29 -2.62 -12.41
C ARG A 281 -14.08 -2.00 -11.02
N GLY A 282 -13.57 -0.77 -10.97
CA GLY A 282 -13.19 -0.17 -9.71
C GLY A 282 -14.37 0.13 -8.77
N VAL A 283 -14.11 0.08 -7.47
CA VAL A 283 -15.08 0.36 -6.40
C VAL A 283 -14.43 1.26 -5.35
N ALA A 284 -15.06 2.40 -5.09
CA ALA A 284 -14.58 3.36 -4.11
C ALA A 284 -15.33 3.23 -2.77
N ASP A 285 -14.60 3.38 -1.67
CA ASP A 285 -15.10 3.57 -0.31
C ASP A 285 -14.63 4.93 0.21
N PRO A 286 -15.46 5.99 0.07
CA PRO A 286 -15.15 7.32 0.58
C PRO A 286 -14.82 7.38 2.07
N SER A 287 -15.41 6.50 2.89
CA SER A 287 -15.25 6.57 4.34
C SER A 287 -13.82 6.25 4.77
N THR A 288 -13.17 5.35 4.04
CA THR A 288 -11.78 4.93 4.28
C THR A 288 -10.80 5.47 3.22
N GLY A 289 -11.32 6.21 2.23
CA GLY A 289 -10.57 6.71 1.08
C GLY A 289 -9.83 5.64 0.28
N ARG A 290 -10.47 4.48 0.14
CA ARG A 290 -9.95 3.36 -0.64
C ARG A 290 -10.62 3.26 -2.00
N ILE A 291 -9.85 2.82 -3.00
CA ILE A 291 -10.39 2.40 -4.29
C ILE A 291 -9.81 1.02 -4.63
N GLY A 292 -10.67 0.02 -4.78
CA GLY A 292 -10.27 -1.30 -5.25
C GLY A 292 -10.47 -1.41 -6.76
N TYR A 293 -9.54 -2.07 -7.46
CA TYR A 293 -9.62 -2.38 -8.90
C TYR A 293 -9.27 -3.84 -9.15
N ASP A 294 -9.97 -4.49 -10.08
CA ASP A 294 -9.49 -5.77 -10.58
C ASP A 294 -8.27 -5.55 -11.49
N ILE A 295 -7.22 -6.34 -11.27
CA ILE A 295 -6.03 -6.36 -12.12
C ILE A 295 -6.38 -7.13 -13.39
N GLN A 296 -6.42 -6.43 -14.54
CA GLN A 296 -6.68 -7.05 -15.85
C GLN A 296 -5.39 -7.56 -16.50
N GLY A 297 -4.29 -6.84 -16.31
CA GLY A 297 -2.99 -7.19 -16.82
C GLY A 297 -1.92 -6.73 -15.85
N ALA A 298 -1.30 -7.67 -15.13
CA ALA A 298 -0.30 -7.39 -14.10
C ALA A 298 0.82 -6.45 -14.59
N ARG A 299 1.42 -6.78 -15.74
CA ARG A 299 2.47 -5.93 -16.36
C ARG A 299 1.97 -4.52 -16.69
N ALA A 300 0.77 -4.38 -17.24
CA ALA A 300 0.22 -3.07 -17.57
C ALA A 300 -0.11 -2.25 -16.31
N ALA A 301 -0.55 -2.92 -15.23
CA ALA A 301 -0.75 -2.29 -13.93
C ALA A 301 0.57 -1.73 -13.36
N VAL A 302 1.65 -2.51 -13.42
CA VAL A 302 2.98 -2.08 -12.98
C VAL A 302 3.51 -0.94 -13.86
N GLU A 303 3.41 -1.05 -15.18
CA GLU A 303 3.83 0.00 -16.13
C GLU A 303 3.10 1.34 -15.88
N LEU A 304 1.81 1.30 -15.51
CA LEU A 304 1.06 2.52 -15.13
C LEU A 304 1.60 3.17 -13.85
N ILE A 305 2.14 2.39 -12.91
CA ILE A 305 2.78 2.90 -11.69
C ILE A 305 4.14 3.50 -12.03
N GLU A 306 5.00 2.73 -12.71
CA GLU A 306 6.37 3.13 -13.09
C GLU A 306 6.37 4.40 -13.95
N ASP A 307 5.44 4.51 -14.91
CA ASP A 307 5.30 5.68 -15.77
C ASP A 307 4.48 6.82 -15.12
N ARG A 308 4.03 6.65 -13.86
CA ARG A 308 3.20 7.61 -13.11
C ARG A 308 1.92 8.01 -13.86
N HIS A 309 1.35 7.07 -14.60
CA HIS A 309 0.09 7.20 -15.32
C HIS A 309 -1.09 6.71 -14.46
N LEU A 310 -1.28 7.35 -13.30
CA LEU A 310 -2.33 6.99 -12.32
C LEU A 310 -3.39 8.10 -12.18
N PRO A 311 -4.46 8.07 -13.00
CA PRO A 311 -5.53 9.08 -12.99
C PRO A 311 -6.09 9.42 -11.61
N PHE A 312 -6.31 8.40 -10.76
CA PHE A 312 -6.88 8.59 -9.42
C PHE A 312 -5.96 9.39 -8.47
N ALA A 313 -4.67 9.52 -8.79
CA ALA A 313 -3.66 10.17 -7.96
C ALA A 313 -3.36 11.61 -8.40
N VAL A 314 -4.07 12.14 -9.41
CA VAL A 314 -3.82 13.50 -9.90
C VAL A 314 -4.09 14.55 -8.79
N CYS A 315 -3.29 15.61 -8.78
CA CYS A 315 -3.45 16.73 -7.86
C CYS A 315 -4.79 17.44 -8.09
N GLY A 316 -5.56 17.66 -7.01
CA GLY A 316 -6.72 18.54 -6.99
C GLY A 316 -6.37 19.86 -6.29
N ASP A 317 -7.21 20.88 -6.50
CA ASP A 317 -7.01 22.25 -5.99
C ASP A 317 -7.86 22.56 -4.75
#